data_AF-A0A7C5MNL6-F1
#
_entry.id   AF-A0A7C5MNL6-F1
#
_cell.length_a   1.000
_cell.length_b   1.000
_cell.length_c   1.000
_cell.angle_alpha   90.00
_cell.angle_beta   90.00
_cell.angle_gamma   90.00
#
_symmetry.space_group_name_H-M   'P 1'
#
loop_
_entity.id
_entity.type
_entity.pdbx_description
1 polymer ?
#
loop_
_entity_poly.entity_id
_entity_poly.type
_entity_poly.pdbx_seq_one_letter_code
_entity_poly.pdbx_strand_id
1 'polypeptide(L)'
;MGASVPLRRITGGRQDLSRASGISGVDPEVRAQIEARARGQRKAKRGPRPKLTVDLPHSLIDALTDLARAEDVAKGDLVALALIDLIEDHRSGRLDLEGLKIRAHSMRVGYRLEFPPEWR
;
A
#
# COMPACT_ATOMS: atom_id res chain seq x y z
N MET A 1 -19.69 -37.68 -63.28
CA MET A 1 -18.21 -37.73 -63.33
C MET A 1 -17.69 -36.38 -62.86
N GLY A 2 -17.03 -36.34 -61.71
CA GLY A 2 -16.51 -35.11 -61.10
C GLY A 2 -15.97 -35.45 -59.71
N ALA A 3 -14.67 -35.25 -59.53
CA ALA A 3 -13.83 -35.96 -58.57
C ALA A 3 -14.11 -35.66 -57.08
N SER A 4 -13.97 -36.71 -56.26
CA SER A 4 -13.75 -36.63 -54.82
C SER A 4 -12.46 -35.87 -54.50
N VAL A 5 -12.55 -34.87 -53.63
CA VAL A 5 -11.39 -34.27 -52.95
C VAL A 5 -11.47 -34.65 -51.48
N PRO A 6 -10.51 -35.41 -50.92
CA PRO A 6 -10.48 -35.68 -49.49
C PRO A 6 -9.93 -34.46 -48.73
N LEU A 7 -10.76 -33.90 -47.84
CA LEU A 7 -10.35 -32.97 -46.79
C LEU A 7 -9.37 -33.69 -45.85
N ARG A 8 -8.06 -33.41 -46.00
CA ARG A 8 -7.05 -33.80 -45.01
C ARG A 8 -7.31 -33.00 -43.73
N ARG A 9 -7.71 -33.70 -42.66
CA ARG A 9 -7.64 -33.17 -41.29
C ARG A 9 -6.17 -32.86 -40.97
N ILE A 10 -5.84 -31.57 -40.88
CA ILE A 10 -4.62 -31.11 -40.20
C ILE A 10 -4.97 -31.03 -38.71
N THR A 11 -4.94 -32.19 -38.05
CA THR A 11 -4.80 -32.29 -36.60
C THR A 11 -3.32 -32.49 -36.30
N GLY A 12 -2.64 -31.42 -35.92
CA GLY A 12 -1.26 -31.49 -35.47
C GLY A 12 -0.62 -30.10 -35.45
N GLY A 13 -0.28 -29.61 -34.26
CA GLY A 13 0.48 -28.37 -34.13
C GLY A 13 0.04 -27.45 -32.99
N ARG A 14 -0.28 -27.98 -31.81
CA ARG A 14 -0.42 -27.16 -30.60
C ARG A 14 0.32 -27.69 -29.38
N GLN A 15 1.23 -28.66 -29.56
CA GLN A 15 2.01 -29.25 -28.45
C GLN A 15 3.52 -29.02 -28.53
N ASP A 16 4.05 -28.33 -29.56
CA ASP A 16 5.50 -28.13 -29.74
C ASP A 16 5.99 -26.68 -29.61
N LEU A 17 5.27 -25.82 -28.86
CA LEU A 17 5.80 -24.50 -28.48
C LEU A 17 6.41 -24.48 -27.06
N SER A 18 6.19 -25.52 -26.26
CA SER A 18 6.74 -25.64 -24.90
C SER A 18 8.11 -26.32 -24.85
N ARG A 19 8.67 -26.77 -25.99
CA ARG A 19 10.00 -27.42 -26.08
C ARG A 19 11.12 -26.50 -26.60
N ALA A 20 10.81 -25.28 -27.04
CA ALA A 20 11.77 -24.35 -27.63
C ALA A 20 12.34 -23.29 -26.67
N SER A 21 11.86 -23.21 -25.42
CA SER A 21 12.46 -22.35 -24.40
C SER A 21 13.15 -23.21 -23.34
N GLY A 22 14.39 -23.62 -23.64
CA GLY A 22 15.34 -24.14 -22.67
C GLY A 22 15.74 -23.08 -21.64
N ILE A 23 14.79 -22.67 -20.79
CA ILE A 23 15.06 -21.84 -19.60
C ILE A 23 14.87 -22.75 -18.38
N SER A 24 15.66 -23.83 -18.32
CA SER A 24 15.94 -24.50 -17.05
C SER A 24 17.14 -23.81 -16.45
N GLY A 25 16.94 -23.09 -15.35
CA GLY A 25 18.02 -22.41 -14.64
C GLY A 25 18.03 -20.91 -14.90
N VAL A 26 17.01 -20.21 -14.42
CA VAL A 26 17.25 -18.81 -14.05
C VAL A 26 18.24 -18.88 -12.89
N ASP A 27 19.47 -18.44 -13.14
CA ASP A 27 20.52 -18.29 -12.14
C ASP A 27 19.90 -17.63 -10.88
N PRO A 28 20.15 -18.15 -9.67
CA PRO A 28 19.63 -17.55 -8.43
C PRO A 28 19.87 -16.03 -8.37
N GLU A 29 20.95 -15.54 -8.97
CA GLU A 29 21.25 -14.11 -9.07
C GLU A 29 20.28 -13.35 -9.99
N VAL A 30 19.90 -13.94 -11.12
CA VAL A 30 18.91 -13.38 -12.05
C VAL A 30 17.50 -13.41 -11.44
N ARG A 31 17.17 -14.45 -10.65
CA ARG A 31 15.90 -14.51 -9.92
C ARG A 31 15.83 -13.44 -8.83
N ALA A 32 16.92 -13.24 -8.09
CA ALA A 32 17.04 -12.18 -7.09
C ALA A 32 16.92 -10.78 -7.73
N GLN A 33 17.53 -10.57 -8.90
CA GLN A 33 17.38 -9.30 -9.64
C GLN A 33 15.95 -9.07 -10.13
N ILE A 34 15.27 -10.09 -10.65
CA ILE A 34 13.87 -9.98 -11.10
C ILE A 34 12.97 -9.65 -9.91
N GLU A 35 13.15 -10.31 -8.76
CA GLU A 35 12.39 -10.02 -7.55
C GLU A 35 12.69 -8.64 -6.96
N ALA A 36 13.96 -8.20 -6.97
CA ALA A 36 14.34 -6.86 -6.53
C ALA A 36 13.72 -5.79 -7.43
N ARG A 37 13.70 -6.02 -8.75
CA ARG A 37 13.10 -5.13 -9.74
C ARG A 37 11.58 -5.09 -9.64
N ALA A 38 10.94 -6.23 -9.38
CA ALA A 38 9.50 -6.32 -9.13
C ALA A 38 9.10 -5.61 -7.81
N ARG A 39 9.91 -5.75 -6.74
CA ARG A 39 9.75 -4.98 -5.48
C ARG A 39 9.91 -3.47 -5.71
N GLY A 40 10.88 -3.05 -6.53
CA GLY A 40 11.07 -1.65 -6.92
C GLY A 40 9.92 -1.06 -7.74
N GLN A 41 9.37 -1.83 -8.70
CA GLN A 41 8.25 -1.38 -9.52
C GLN A 41 6.93 -1.26 -8.73
N ARG A 42 6.72 -2.08 -7.70
CA ARG A 42 5.59 -1.92 -6.77
C ARG A 42 5.69 -0.63 -5.95
N LYS A 43 6.90 -0.17 -5.63
CA LYS A 43 7.14 1.13 -4.96
C LYS A 43 6.88 2.33 -5.89
N ALA A 44 7.14 2.20 -7.19
CA ALA A 44 7.05 3.31 -8.15
C ALA A 44 5.64 3.67 -8.64
N LYS A 45 4.63 2.82 -8.39
CA LYS A 45 3.24 3.04 -8.85
C LYS A 45 2.35 3.83 -7.88
N ARG A 46 2.89 4.33 -6.78
CA ARG A 46 2.14 5.21 -5.87
C ARG A 46 2.22 6.63 -6.47
N GLY A 47 1.15 7.05 -7.15
CA GLY A 47 1.04 8.42 -7.65
C GLY A 47 1.27 9.44 -6.54
N PRO A 48 1.75 10.66 -6.86
CA PRO A 48 2.07 11.66 -5.85
C PRO A 48 0.81 12.02 -5.06
N ARG A 49 0.76 11.57 -3.80
CA ARG A 49 -0.27 12.04 -2.86
C ARG A 49 0.13 13.43 -2.37
N PRO A 50 -0.83 14.35 -2.17
CA PRO A 50 -0.57 15.61 -1.48
C PRO A 50 0.08 15.32 -0.12
N LYS A 51 1.15 16.05 0.21
CA LYS A 51 1.84 15.91 1.49
C LYS A 51 1.18 16.84 2.50
N LEU A 52 0.72 16.28 3.61
CA LEU A 52 0.38 17.03 4.81
C LEU A 52 1.52 16.82 5.81
N THR A 53 2.16 17.91 6.24
CA THR A 53 3.14 17.87 7.31
C THR A 53 2.42 18.16 8.62
N VAL A 54 2.52 17.23 9.57
CA VAL A 54 1.99 17.37 10.93
C VAL A 54 3.13 17.19 11.91
N ASP A 55 3.16 18.03 12.93
CA ASP A 55 4.08 17.86 14.05
C ASP A 55 3.50 16.79 14.98
N LEU A 56 4.23 15.69 15.16
CA LEU A 56 3.85 14.58 16.02
C LEU A 56 4.87 14.43 17.16
N PRO A 57 4.41 14.09 18.38
CA PRO A 57 5.29 13.70 19.48
C PRO A 57 6.20 12.53 19.09
N HIS A 58 7.44 12.53 19.58
CA HIS A 58 8.42 11.48 19.27
C HIS A 58 7.91 10.08 19.69
N SER A 59 7.24 9.98 20.83
CA SER A 59 6.62 8.74 21.32
C SER A 59 5.64 8.14 20.30
N LEU A 60 4.84 8.97 19.64
CA LEU A 60 3.89 8.54 18.63
C LEU A 60 4.59 8.16 17.32
N ILE A 61 5.66 8.87 16.94
CA ILE A 61 6.49 8.52 15.78
C ILE A 61 7.13 7.14 15.98
N ASP A 62 7.65 6.85 17.16
CA ASP A 62 8.29 5.57 17.49
C ASP A 62 7.26 4.44 17.47
N ALA A 63 6.12 4.61 18.14
CA ALA A 63 5.03 3.63 18.14
C ALA A 63 4.52 3.34 16.71
N LEU A 64 4.33 4.37 15.90
CA LEU A 64 3.93 4.23 14.49
C LEU A 64 5.00 3.51 13.67
N THR A 65 6.28 3.71 14.00
CA THR A 65 7.40 3.05 13.33
C THR A 65 7.41 1.56 13.61
N ASP A 66 7.23 1.18 14.86
CA ASP A 66 7.21 -0.22 15.27
C ASP A 66 5.98 -0.93 14.70
N LEU A 67 4.81 -0.29 14.71
CA LEU A 67 3.60 -0.82 14.08
C LEU A 67 3.78 -1.01 12.57
N ALA A 68 4.33 -0.02 11.87
CA ALA A 68 4.59 -0.12 10.43
C ALA A 68 5.55 -1.27 10.09
N ARG A 69 6.54 -1.53 10.94
CA ARG A 69 7.48 -2.65 10.79
C ARG A 69 6.81 -3.99 11.07
N ALA A 70 6.00 -4.08 12.12
CA ALA A 70 5.30 -5.30 12.49
C ALA A 70 4.32 -5.76 11.39
N GLU A 71 3.61 -4.81 10.79
CA GLU A 71 2.58 -5.08 9.77
C GLU A 71 3.12 -5.06 8.32
N ASP A 72 4.41 -4.77 8.12
CA ASP A 72 5.04 -4.57 6.80
C ASP A 72 4.28 -3.58 5.88
N VAL A 73 3.82 -2.47 6.47
CA VAL A 73 3.08 -1.41 5.76
C VAL A 73 3.79 -0.07 5.82
N ALA A 74 3.43 0.84 4.91
CA ALA A 74 3.98 2.19 4.95
C ALA A 74 3.35 3.02 6.08
N LYS A 75 4.17 3.72 6.87
CA LYS A 75 3.71 4.65 7.93
C LYS A 75 2.64 5.64 7.44
N GLY A 76 2.78 6.16 6.23
CA GLY A 76 1.82 7.10 5.65
C GLY A 76 0.44 6.48 5.37
N ASP A 77 0.38 5.17 5.09
CA ASP A 77 -0.90 4.46 4.95
C ASP A 77 -1.57 4.27 6.32
N LEU A 78 -0.80 3.99 7.38
CA LEU A 78 -1.30 3.92 8.75
C LEU A 78 -1.83 5.27 9.26
N VAL A 79 -1.12 6.36 8.99
CA VAL A 79 -1.61 7.72 9.34
C VAL A 79 -2.89 8.03 8.57
N ALA A 80 -2.96 7.67 7.28
CA ALA A 80 -4.18 7.87 6.50
C ALA A 80 -5.36 7.06 7.07
N LEU A 81 -5.12 5.81 7.49
CA LEU A 81 -6.13 4.98 8.14
C LEU A 81 -6.63 5.63 9.44
N ALA A 82 -5.71 6.04 10.33
CA ALA A 82 -6.08 6.69 11.59
C ALA A 82 -6.89 7.98 11.38
N LEU A 83 -6.60 8.76 10.33
CA LEU A 83 -7.38 9.95 9.98
C LEU A 83 -8.77 9.60 9.44
N ILE A 84 -8.90 8.52 8.67
CA ILE A 84 -10.21 8.03 8.19
C ILE A 84 -11.06 7.63 9.40
N ASP A 85 -10.51 6.81 10.29
CA ASP A 85 -11.21 6.34 11.49
C ASP A 85 -11.64 7.51 12.38
N LEU A 86 -10.76 8.49 12.60
CA LEU A 86 -11.08 9.73 13.33
C LEU A 86 -12.27 10.48 12.72
N ILE A 87 -12.30 10.62 11.39
CA ILE A 87 -13.38 11.32 10.67
C ILE A 87 -14.70 10.54 10.76
N GLU A 88 -14.65 9.22 10.61
CA GLU A 88 -15.83 8.36 10.69
C GLU A 88 -16.41 8.30 12.11
N ASP A 89 -15.55 8.18 13.13
CA ASP A 89 -15.96 8.20 14.52
C ASP A 89 -16.57 9.54 14.91
N HIS A 90 -16.00 10.66 14.45
CA HIS A 90 -16.60 11.97 14.66
C HIS A 90 -17.96 12.11 13.95
N ARG A 91 -18.08 11.68 12.69
CA ARG A 91 -19.33 11.75 11.93
C ARG A 91 -20.44 10.87 12.51
N SER A 92 -20.07 9.73 13.08
CA SER A 92 -21.00 8.80 13.72
C SER A 92 -21.31 9.14 15.18
N GLY A 93 -20.67 10.18 15.74
CA GLY A 93 -20.84 10.58 17.14
C GLY A 93 -20.17 9.65 18.15
N ARG A 94 -19.31 8.72 17.71
CA ARG A 94 -18.51 7.85 18.59
C ARG A 94 -17.34 8.58 19.24
N LEU A 95 -16.91 9.70 18.66
CA LEU A 95 -15.86 10.55 19.18
C LEU A 95 -16.44 11.89 19.62
N ASP A 96 -16.33 12.18 20.92
CA ASP A 96 -16.57 13.51 21.46
C ASP A 96 -15.24 14.22 21.71
N LEU A 97 -15.09 15.39 21.08
CA LEU A 97 -13.90 16.23 21.21
C LEU A 97 -14.02 17.24 22.36
N GLU A 98 -15.22 17.52 22.89
CA GLU A 98 -15.41 18.55 23.92
C GLU A 98 -14.58 18.24 25.18
N GLY A 99 -14.50 16.98 25.59
CA GLY A 99 -13.68 16.54 26.72
C GLY A 99 -12.16 16.70 26.53
N LEU A 100 -11.70 16.93 25.29
CA LEU A 100 -10.28 17.09 24.95
C LEU A 100 -9.91 18.54 24.65
N LYS A 101 -10.88 19.46 24.53
CA LYS A 101 -10.64 20.85 24.13
C LYS A 101 -10.13 21.68 25.32
N ILE A 102 -8.95 22.27 25.15
CA ILE A 102 -8.44 23.33 26.02
C ILE A 102 -8.42 24.64 25.24
N ARG A 103 -8.78 25.75 25.88
CA ARG A 103 -8.62 27.09 25.31
C ARG A 103 -7.20 27.31 24.80
N ALA A 104 -7.08 27.69 23.53
CA ALA A 104 -5.80 28.05 22.95
C ALA A 104 -5.54 29.55 23.15
N HIS A 105 -4.28 29.91 23.41
CA HIS A 105 -3.82 31.31 23.40
C HIS A 105 -3.49 31.80 21.97
N SER A 106 -4.21 31.29 20.97
CA SER A 106 -3.99 31.60 19.55
C SER A 106 -5.12 32.46 19.01
N MET A 107 -4.79 33.45 18.19
CA MET A 107 -5.79 34.22 17.45
C MET A 107 -6.40 33.44 16.27
N ARG A 108 -5.76 32.33 15.84
CA ARG A 108 -6.18 31.56 14.65
C ARG A 108 -7.13 30.42 14.99
N VAL A 109 -7.04 29.87 16.20
CA VAL A 109 -7.85 28.73 16.66
C VAL A 109 -8.29 28.98 18.11
N GLY A 110 -9.55 28.69 18.42
CA GLY A 110 -10.10 28.93 19.76
C GLY A 110 -9.71 27.87 20.80
N TYR A 111 -9.32 26.68 20.35
CA TYR A 111 -9.03 25.53 21.19
C TYR A 111 -7.86 24.70 20.62
N ARG A 112 -7.12 24.05 21.51
CA ARG A 112 -6.18 22.96 21.21
C ARG A 112 -6.72 21.67 21.84
N LEU A 113 -6.27 20.52 21.34
CA LEU A 113 -6.59 19.24 21.97
C LEU A 113 -5.52 18.91 23.02
N GLU A 114 -5.95 18.44 24.19
CA GLU A 114 -5.07 17.82 25.18
C GLU A 114 -5.06 16.31 24.99
N PHE A 115 -3.87 15.76 24.80
CA PHE A 115 -3.67 14.32 24.69
C PHE A 115 -3.23 13.74 26.05
N PRO A 116 -3.45 12.42 26.28
CA PRO A 116 -2.91 11.75 27.46
C PRO A 116 -1.38 11.92 27.58
N PRO A 117 -0.80 12.04 28.79
CA PRO A 117 0.62 12.31 29.00
C PRO A 117 1.57 11.35 28.29
N GLU A 118 1.20 10.08 28.16
CA GLU A 118 1.96 9.04 27.48
C GLU A 118 2.15 9.32 25.97
N TRP A 119 1.30 10.17 25.38
CA TRP A 119 1.32 10.54 23.97
C TRP A 119 1.69 12.02 23.73
N ARG A 120 2.11 12.76 24.77
CA ARG A 120 2.55 14.16 24.65
C ARG A 120 4.01 14.29 24.21
#